data_AF-A0A242DFK0-F1
#
_entry.id   AF-A0A242DFK0-F1
#
_cell.length_a   1.000
_cell.length_b   1.000
_cell.length_c   1.000
_cell.angle_alpha   90.00
_cell.angle_beta   90.00
_cell.angle_gamma   90.00
#
_symmetry.space_group_name_H-M   'P 1'
#
loop_
_entity.id
_entity.type
_entity.pdbx_description
1 polymer ?
#
loop_
_entity_poly.entity_id
_entity_poly.type
_entity_poly.pdbx_seq_one_letter_code
_entity_poly.pdbx_strand_id
1 'polypeptide(L)'
;MRKRPAIMWSLLALIFFGYVAAVVFNINDNQTKLEKETYQQWRSAYVRENDEGTFVKTNPKGKNDISLSEGHGYGMLITIQAAKRGWASEEEFNELYRYYSNSQISKDNPLMSWRQKFENEKQVAKETTNATDGDLDIAYALIEASKQWPDRSTDYQQAAKKLLTAIKTRNYNSTNKLLTVGDWATKDSEFYNLIRPSDIIPSYFDTFAAFSGDDFWRTLKTNSVKALETMSKQHKTGLIPDFAWVKDATITPAKKDQIANANDGNYGANACRIPWRLASSNDKKVNQVLSKMMNFFLKEQTITEGYTLSGQPLSSSRSKNFSAPILYAAKQKEAYGDLVDSQSWVVSDDLSGNDYYGDTLATLVTMQMNQK
;
A
#
# COMPACT_ATOMS: atom_id res chain seq x y z
N MET A 1 -3.15 -25.66 -62.75
CA MET A 1 -2.60 -24.79 -61.68
C MET A 1 -3.11 -25.26 -60.32
N ARG A 2 -2.22 -25.81 -59.47
CA ARG A 2 -2.59 -26.37 -58.15
C ARG A 2 -2.91 -25.23 -57.17
N LYS A 3 -4.19 -25.02 -56.85
CA LYS A 3 -4.68 -24.17 -55.75
C LYS A 3 -4.34 -24.76 -54.37
N ARG A 4 -3.05 -24.96 -54.07
CA ARG A 4 -2.55 -25.48 -52.78
C ARG A 4 -1.83 -24.49 -51.83
N PRO A 5 -1.71 -23.16 -52.07
CA PRO A 5 -1.10 -22.28 -51.07
C PRO A 5 -2.09 -21.87 -49.96
N ALA A 6 -3.34 -21.53 -50.28
CA ALA A 6 -4.26 -20.93 -49.30
C ALA A 6 -4.59 -21.85 -48.11
N ILE A 7 -4.93 -23.12 -48.35
CA ILE A 7 -5.26 -24.09 -47.28
C ILE A 7 -4.06 -24.35 -46.37
N MET A 8 -2.85 -24.42 -46.93
CA MET A 8 -1.62 -24.63 -46.17
C MET A 8 -1.29 -23.41 -45.30
N TRP A 9 -1.43 -22.20 -45.83
CA TRP A 9 -1.26 -20.96 -45.06
C TRP A 9 -2.33 -20.81 -43.97
N SER A 10 -3.57 -21.20 -44.23
CA SER A 10 -4.64 -21.23 -43.22
C SER A 10 -4.36 -22.24 -42.11
N LEU A 11 -3.83 -23.43 -42.43
CA LEU A 11 -3.45 -24.43 -41.43
C LEU A 11 -2.24 -23.97 -40.59
N LEU A 12 -1.23 -23.36 -41.22
CA LEU A 12 -0.09 -22.78 -40.50
C LEU A 12 -0.52 -21.63 -39.59
N ALA A 13 -1.44 -20.76 -40.05
CA ALA A 13 -2.01 -19.71 -39.22
C ALA A 13 -2.79 -20.29 -38.04
N LEU A 14 -3.61 -21.34 -38.24
CA LEU A 14 -4.32 -22.01 -37.15
C LEU A 14 -3.38 -22.64 -36.12
N ILE A 15 -2.30 -23.29 -36.56
CA ILE A 15 -1.28 -23.84 -35.66
C ILE A 15 -0.57 -22.71 -34.89
N PHE A 16 -0.21 -21.62 -35.57
CA PHE A 16 0.40 -20.45 -34.94
C PHE A 16 -0.52 -19.81 -33.89
N PHE A 17 -1.79 -19.57 -34.21
CA PHE A 17 -2.76 -19.05 -33.26
C PHE A 17 -3.03 -20.03 -32.11
N GLY A 18 -3.06 -21.33 -32.38
CA GLY A 18 -3.17 -22.36 -31.34
C GLY A 18 -1.96 -22.38 -30.41
N TYR A 19 -0.75 -22.22 -30.94
CA TYR A 19 0.48 -22.11 -30.15
C TYR A 19 0.50 -20.83 -29.31
N VAL A 20 0.19 -19.67 -29.90
CA VAL A 20 0.09 -18.39 -29.17
C VAL A 20 -0.96 -18.48 -28.06
N ALA A 21 -2.12 -19.07 -28.33
CA ALA A 21 -3.15 -19.29 -27.32
C ALA A 21 -2.67 -20.20 -26.18
N ALA A 22 -1.94 -21.28 -26.49
CA ALA A 22 -1.37 -22.18 -25.49
C ALA A 22 -0.29 -21.49 -24.63
N VAL A 23 0.57 -20.67 -25.23
CA VAL A 23 1.58 -19.88 -24.50
C VAL A 23 0.91 -18.86 -23.58
N VAL A 24 -0.07 -18.09 -24.08
CA VAL A 24 -0.83 -17.12 -23.27
C VAL A 24 -1.58 -17.82 -22.14
N PHE A 25 -2.18 -18.98 -22.40
CA PHE A 25 -2.84 -19.79 -21.38
C PHE A 25 -1.85 -20.22 -20.29
N ASN A 26 -0.68 -20.75 -20.66
CA ASN A 26 0.33 -21.21 -19.71
C ASN A 26 0.90 -20.06 -18.86
N ILE A 27 1.16 -18.90 -19.47
CA ILE A 27 1.60 -17.69 -18.74
C ILE A 27 0.55 -17.28 -17.72
N ASN A 28 -0.72 -17.20 -18.12
CA ASN A 28 -1.81 -16.82 -17.21
C ASN A 28 -2.00 -17.83 -16.07
N ASP A 29 -1.89 -19.13 -16.34
CA ASP A 29 -2.02 -20.20 -15.34
C ASP A 29 -0.88 -20.14 -14.31
N ASN A 30 0.37 -20.06 -14.78
CA ASN A 30 1.54 -19.93 -13.92
C ASN A 30 1.47 -18.68 -13.03
N GLN A 31 0.99 -17.56 -13.59
CA GLN A 31 0.84 -16.32 -12.85
C GLN A 31 -0.27 -16.41 -11.80
N THR A 32 -1.41 -16.99 -12.15
CA THR A 32 -2.52 -17.23 -11.21
C THR A 32 -2.07 -18.12 -10.06
N LYS A 33 -1.27 -19.15 -10.37
CA LYS A 33 -0.65 -20.03 -9.39
C LYS A 33 0.31 -19.28 -8.47
N LEU A 34 1.21 -18.46 -9.02
CA LEU A 34 2.13 -17.63 -8.24
C LEU A 34 1.40 -16.68 -7.28
N GLU A 35 0.37 -15.99 -7.78
CA GLU A 35 -0.46 -15.08 -6.97
C GLU A 35 -1.11 -15.83 -5.80
N LYS A 36 -1.70 -16.99 -6.08
CA LYS A 36 -2.37 -17.81 -5.06
C LYS A 36 -1.40 -18.37 -4.03
N GLU A 37 -0.27 -18.93 -4.47
CA GLU A 37 0.75 -19.47 -3.59
C GLU A 37 1.34 -18.38 -2.70
N THR A 38 1.65 -17.21 -3.26
CA THR A 38 2.13 -16.04 -2.50
C THR A 38 1.12 -15.62 -1.42
N TYR A 39 -0.16 -15.51 -1.79
CA TYR A 39 -1.23 -15.20 -0.82
C TYR A 39 -1.31 -16.25 0.30
N GLN A 40 -1.26 -17.53 -0.03
CA GLN A 40 -1.35 -18.62 0.95
C GLN A 40 -0.13 -18.66 1.88
N GLN A 41 1.08 -18.47 1.34
CA GLN A 41 2.31 -18.36 2.14
C GLN A 41 2.22 -17.17 3.12
N TRP A 42 1.79 -16.00 2.63
CA TRP A 42 1.62 -14.81 3.46
C TRP A 42 0.57 -15.02 4.56
N ARG A 43 -0.61 -15.55 4.21
CA ARG A 43 -1.68 -15.84 5.17
C ARG A 43 -1.17 -16.78 6.26
N SER A 44 -0.49 -17.86 5.88
CA SER A 44 0.07 -18.83 6.84
C SER A 44 1.13 -18.21 7.76
N ALA A 45 1.96 -17.30 7.24
CA ALA A 45 3.04 -16.70 8.03
C ALA A 45 2.50 -15.66 9.03
N TYR A 46 1.57 -14.81 8.63
CA TYR A 46 1.25 -13.57 9.37
C TYR A 46 -0.16 -13.49 9.92
N VAL A 47 -1.13 -14.22 9.37
CA VAL A 47 -2.52 -14.14 9.84
C VAL A 47 -2.69 -14.98 11.09
N ARG A 48 -3.34 -14.42 12.11
CA ARG A 48 -3.64 -15.05 13.40
C ARG A 48 -5.11 -14.82 13.73
N GLU A 49 -5.66 -15.71 14.53
CA GLU A 49 -7.08 -15.73 14.90
C GLU A 49 -7.19 -15.81 16.42
N ASN A 50 -8.11 -15.06 17.01
CA ASN A 50 -8.45 -15.15 18.42
C ASN A 50 -9.87 -14.64 18.70
N ASP A 51 -10.22 -14.53 19.98
CA ASP A 51 -11.52 -14.05 20.44
C ASP A 51 -11.84 -12.61 19.99
N GLU A 52 -10.85 -11.79 19.63
CA GLU A 52 -11.06 -10.43 19.14
C GLU A 52 -11.34 -10.39 17.63
N GLY A 53 -10.90 -11.39 16.87
CA GLY A 53 -11.01 -11.44 15.41
C GLY A 53 -9.80 -12.08 14.74
N THR A 54 -9.74 -11.93 13.42
CA THR A 54 -8.52 -12.23 12.65
C THR A 54 -7.64 -10.99 12.58
N PHE A 55 -6.33 -11.12 12.81
CA PHE A 55 -5.38 -10.02 12.78
C PHE A 55 -4.07 -10.41 12.09
N VAL A 56 -3.24 -9.42 11.80
CA VAL A 56 -1.93 -9.61 11.16
C VAL A 56 -0.81 -9.43 12.18
N LYS A 57 -0.05 -10.51 12.43
CA LYS A 57 1.17 -10.48 13.23
C LYS A 57 2.29 -9.78 12.47
N THR A 58 2.71 -8.63 12.98
CA THR A 58 3.73 -7.75 12.37
C THR A 58 5.16 -7.99 12.86
N ASN A 59 5.32 -8.83 13.88
CA ASN A 59 6.60 -9.15 14.51
C ASN A 59 6.85 -10.67 14.53
N PRO A 60 6.99 -11.37 13.39
CA PRO A 60 7.01 -12.83 13.30
C PRO A 60 8.01 -13.52 14.26
N LYS A 61 9.15 -12.86 14.56
CA LYS A 61 10.20 -13.36 15.48
C LYS A 61 9.94 -13.07 16.97
N GLY A 62 8.89 -12.31 17.29
CA GLY A 62 8.54 -11.94 18.65
C GLY A 62 7.80 -13.06 19.38
N LYS A 63 8.12 -13.22 20.67
CA LYS A 63 7.44 -14.15 21.59
C LYS A 63 5.95 -13.80 21.76
N ASN A 64 5.66 -12.51 21.89
CA ASN A 64 4.32 -11.99 22.03
C ASN A 64 3.91 -11.39 20.69
N ASP A 65 2.68 -11.65 20.26
CA ASP A 65 2.20 -11.18 18.97
C ASP A 65 1.89 -9.68 19.04
N ILE A 66 2.33 -8.94 18.04
CA ILE A 66 2.04 -7.52 17.85
C ILE A 66 1.27 -7.36 16.55
N SER A 67 0.10 -6.75 16.64
CA SER A 67 -0.65 -6.26 15.49
C SER A 67 -0.50 -4.74 15.41
N LEU A 68 -0.32 -4.22 14.20
CA LEU A 68 -0.33 -2.79 13.93
C LEU A 68 -1.50 -2.47 13.01
N SER A 69 -2.11 -1.30 13.14
CA SER A 69 -3.20 -0.88 12.26
C SER A 69 -2.77 -0.84 10.78
N GLU A 70 -1.50 -0.53 10.50
CA GLU A 70 -0.89 -0.62 9.17
C GLU A 70 -1.02 -2.04 8.60
N GLY A 71 -0.54 -3.04 9.34
CA GLY A 71 -0.59 -4.43 8.91
C GLY A 71 -2.00 -4.98 8.83
N HIS A 72 -2.89 -4.50 9.69
CA HIS A 72 -4.30 -4.84 9.61
C HIS A 72 -4.93 -4.30 8.33
N GLY A 73 -4.66 -3.03 7.98
CA GLY A 73 -5.06 -2.43 6.71
C GLY A 73 -4.56 -3.23 5.50
N TYR A 74 -3.28 -3.61 5.48
CA TYR A 74 -2.73 -4.47 4.44
C TYR A 74 -3.41 -5.83 4.36
N GLY A 75 -3.69 -6.47 5.50
CA GLY A 75 -4.40 -7.75 5.54
C GLY A 75 -5.80 -7.66 4.96
N MET A 76 -6.53 -6.58 5.25
CA MET A 76 -7.84 -6.33 4.64
C MET A 76 -7.73 -6.14 3.13
N LEU A 77 -6.73 -5.38 2.64
CA LEU A 77 -6.49 -5.20 1.20
C LEU A 77 -6.15 -6.52 0.49
N ILE A 78 -5.24 -7.32 1.05
CA ILE A 78 -4.84 -8.62 0.49
C ILE A 78 -6.05 -9.55 0.41
N THR A 79 -6.85 -9.62 1.48
CA THR A 79 -8.05 -10.46 1.52
C THR A 79 -9.09 -10.02 0.49
N ILE A 80 -9.27 -8.71 0.24
CA ILE A 80 -10.12 -8.22 -0.86
C ILE A 80 -9.59 -8.68 -2.22
N GLN A 81 -8.28 -8.62 -2.46
CA GLN A 81 -7.70 -9.08 -3.72
C GLN A 81 -7.84 -10.58 -3.91
N ALA A 82 -7.75 -11.37 -2.84
CA ALA A 82 -8.01 -12.80 -2.85
C ALA A 82 -9.50 -13.11 -3.09
N ALA A 83 -10.41 -12.36 -2.46
CA ALA A 83 -11.85 -12.52 -2.64
C ALA A 83 -12.31 -12.25 -4.08
N LYS A 84 -11.76 -11.21 -4.73
CA LYS A 84 -11.99 -10.92 -6.16
C LYS A 84 -11.62 -12.08 -7.09
N ARG A 85 -10.75 -12.99 -6.63
CA ARG A 85 -10.29 -14.18 -7.36
C ARG A 85 -10.94 -15.48 -6.86
N GLY A 86 -11.85 -15.40 -5.89
CA GLY A 86 -12.51 -16.55 -5.27
C GLY A 86 -11.61 -17.37 -4.33
N TRP A 87 -10.54 -16.79 -3.80
CA TRP A 87 -9.59 -17.47 -2.90
C TRP A 87 -9.80 -17.15 -1.43
N ALA A 88 -10.59 -16.12 -1.13
CA ALA A 88 -11.01 -15.77 0.21
C ALA A 88 -12.53 -15.57 0.23
N SER A 89 -13.15 -15.93 1.34
CA SER A 89 -14.58 -15.77 1.57
C SER A 89 -14.92 -14.42 2.20
N GLU A 90 -16.20 -14.09 2.19
CA GLU A 90 -16.71 -12.94 2.96
C GLU A 90 -16.52 -13.12 4.47
N GLU A 91 -16.63 -14.36 4.96
CA GLU A 91 -16.43 -14.69 6.38
C GLU A 91 -15.01 -14.36 6.84
N GLU A 92 -14.00 -14.73 6.05
CA GLU A 92 -12.60 -14.40 6.34
C GLU A 92 -12.35 -12.89 6.38
N PHE A 93 -12.95 -12.12 5.46
CA PHE A 93 -12.87 -10.66 5.53
C PHE A 93 -13.61 -10.09 6.73
N ASN A 94 -14.76 -10.67 7.09
CA ASN A 94 -15.55 -10.24 8.22
C ASN A 94 -14.83 -10.46 9.55
N GLU A 95 -14.01 -11.51 9.68
CA GLU A 95 -13.19 -11.70 10.88
C GLU A 95 -12.08 -10.65 11.02
N LEU A 96 -11.52 -10.17 9.90
CA LEU A 96 -10.63 -8.99 9.91
C LEU A 96 -11.39 -7.71 10.29
N TYR A 97 -12.61 -7.54 9.77
CA TYR A 97 -13.47 -6.40 10.14
C TYR A 97 -13.89 -6.44 11.62
N ARG A 98 -14.16 -7.62 12.17
CA ARG A 98 -14.47 -7.84 13.59
C ARG A 98 -13.30 -7.41 14.47
N TYR A 99 -12.09 -7.80 14.10
CA TYR A 99 -10.88 -7.36 14.79
C TYR A 99 -10.71 -5.84 14.76
N TYR A 100 -10.88 -5.21 13.60
CA TYR A 100 -10.86 -3.74 13.48
C TYR A 100 -11.90 -3.10 14.42
N SER A 101 -13.13 -3.61 14.42
CA SER A 101 -14.23 -3.09 15.23
C SER A 101 -13.91 -3.15 16.73
N ASN A 102 -13.30 -4.24 17.20
CA ASN A 102 -12.86 -4.42 18.59
C ASN A 102 -11.61 -3.60 18.94
N SER A 103 -10.81 -3.27 17.92
CA SER A 103 -9.57 -2.50 18.05
C SER A 103 -9.75 -0.99 17.87
N GLN A 104 -10.99 -0.51 17.67
CA GLN A 104 -11.28 0.93 17.67
C GLN A 104 -10.81 1.59 18.98
N ILE A 105 -10.40 2.85 18.90
CA ILE A 105 -9.95 3.64 20.07
C ILE A 105 -11.07 3.71 21.11
N SER A 106 -12.30 4.00 20.67
CA SER A 106 -13.49 3.94 21.51
C SER A 106 -14.76 3.81 20.65
N LYS A 107 -15.94 3.63 21.28
CA LYS A 107 -17.22 3.60 20.58
C LYS A 107 -17.48 4.87 19.74
N ASP A 108 -16.98 6.01 20.22
CA ASP A 108 -17.11 7.34 19.62
C ASP A 108 -15.91 7.77 18.76
N ASN A 109 -14.82 6.98 18.79
CA ASN A 109 -13.65 7.16 17.93
C ASN A 109 -13.38 5.87 17.15
N PRO A 110 -13.93 5.73 15.92
CA PRO A 110 -13.82 4.53 15.12
C PRO A 110 -12.44 4.36 14.46
N LEU A 111 -11.49 5.28 14.69
CA LEU A 111 -10.12 5.06 14.27
C LEU A 111 -9.55 3.85 15.01
N MET A 112 -8.72 3.08 14.32
CA MET A 112 -8.11 1.90 14.90
C MET A 112 -6.94 2.29 15.80
N SER A 113 -6.87 1.72 17.00
CA SER A 113 -5.66 1.78 17.82
C SER A 113 -4.47 1.29 17.00
N TRP A 114 -3.38 2.05 16.99
CA TRP A 114 -2.28 1.77 16.06
C TRP A 114 -1.51 0.48 16.40
N ARG A 115 -1.62 -0.01 17.64
CA ARG A 115 -0.89 -1.19 18.12
C ARG A 115 -1.65 -1.96 19.20
N GLN A 116 -1.70 -3.28 19.02
CA GLN A 116 -2.19 -4.26 19.98
C GLN A 116 -1.10 -5.29 20.30
N LYS A 117 -1.07 -5.78 21.54
CA LYS A 117 -0.15 -6.83 21.99
C LYS A 117 -0.92 -8.01 22.57
N PHE A 118 -0.56 -9.22 22.16
CA PHE A 118 -1.18 -10.46 22.62
C PHE A 118 -0.16 -11.40 23.26
N GLU A 119 -0.56 -12.02 24.37
CA GLU A 119 0.18 -13.08 25.06
C GLU A 119 -0.72 -14.30 25.17
N ASN A 120 -0.31 -15.42 24.55
CA ASN A 120 -1.13 -16.62 24.43
C ASN A 120 -2.55 -16.29 23.91
N GLU A 121 -2.60 -15.60 22.76
CA GLU A 121 -3.83 -15.19 22.05
C GLU A 121 -4.71 -14.15 22.78
N LYS A 122 -4.42 -13.82 24.04
CA LYS A 122 -5.16 -12.83 24.83
C LYS A 122 -4.55 -11.45 24.70
N GLN A 123 -5.37 -10.43 24.47
CA GLN A 123 -4.92 -9.05 24.41
C GLN A 123 -4.44 -8.59 25.79
N VAL A 124 -3.18 -8.17 25.89
CA VAL A 124 -2.58 -7.66 27.13
C VAL A 124 -2.28 -6.16 27.09
N ALA A 125 -2.23 -5.56 25.90
CA ALA A 125 -2.08 -4.11 25.75
C ALA A 125 -2.71 -3.62 24.44
N LYS A 126 -3.25 -2.40 24.47
CA LYS A 126 -3.80 -1.68 23.33
C LYS A 126 -3.48 -0.19 23.50
N GLU A 127 -2.87 0.43 22.48
CA GLU A 127 -2.59 1.87 22.47
C GLU A 127 -3.88 2.68 22.33
N THR A 128 -3.87 3.96 22.70
CA THR A 128 -5.08 4.81 22.71
C THR A 128 -5.17 5.79 21.55
N THR A 129 -4.22 5.73 20.61
CA THR A 129 -4.09 6.63 19.46
C THR A 129 -4.05 5.83 18.16
N ASN A 130 -4.28 6.49 17.02
CA ASN A 130 -4.22 5.85 15.71
C ASN A 130 -2.95 6.20 14.92
N ALA A 131 -2.76 5.48 13.81
CA ALA A 131 -1.86 5.84 12.73
C ALA A 131 -2.69 6.00 11.43
N THR A 132 -2.55 7.16 10.78
CA THR A 132 -3.42 7.56 9.66
C THR A 132 -3.41 6.60 8.48
N ASP A 133 -2.25 6.05 8.11
CA ASP A 133 -2.10 5.08 7.01
C ASP A 133 -2.91 3.81 7.22
N GLY A 134 -2.90 3.24 8.43
CA GLY A 134 -3.72 2.07 8.74
C GLY A 134 -5.22 2.33 8.51
N ASP A 135 -5.73 3.45 9.01
CA ASP A 135 -7.15 3.81 8.82
C ASP A 135 -7.50 4.15 7.36
N LEU A 136 -6.57 4.72 6.59
CA LEU A 136 -6.76 4.94 5.15
C LEU A 136 -6.92 3.61 4.39
N ASP A 137 -6.08 2.62 4.68
CA ASP A 137 -6.17 1.30 4.05
C ASP A 137 -7.42 0.53 4.50
N ILE A 138 -7.79 0.60 5.77
CA ILE A 138 -9.02 -0.02 6.29
C ILE A 138 -10.25 0.62 5.63
N ALA A 139 -10.31 1.95 5.55
CA ALA A 139 -11.42 2.64 4.89
C ALA A 139 -11.55 2.26 3.42
N TYR A 140 -10.45 2.19 2.69
CA TYR A 140 -10.45 1.75 1.29
C TYR A 140 -10.91 0.29 1.17
N ALA A 141 -10.40 -0.62 2.02
CA ALA A 141 -10.79 -2.02 1.99
C ALA A 141 -12.28 -2.22 2.31
N LEU A 142 -12.86 -1.46 3.24
CA LEU A 142 -14.29 -1.49 3.54
C LEU A 142 -15.14 -1.01 2.35
N ILE A 143 -14.69 0.02 1.63
CA ILE A 143 -15.36 0.47 0.41
C ILE A 143 -15.33 -0.63 -0.65
N GLU A 144 -14.18 -1.28 -0.85
CA GLU A 144 -14.07 -2.39 -1.80
C GLU A 144 -14.91 -3.61 -1.37
N ALA A 145 -14.95 -3.93 -0.08
CA ALA A 145 -15.81 -4.97 0.49
C ALA A 145 -17.28 -4.73 0.15
N SER A 146 -17.74 -3.48 0.28
CA SER A 146 -19.12 -3.11 -0.03
C SER A 146 -19.50 -3.32 -1.51
N LYS A 147 -18.53 -3.31 -2.41
CA LYS A 147 -18.71 -3.61 -3.83
C LYS A 147 -18.65 -5.10 -4.11
N GLN A 148 -17.79 -5.81 -3.38
CA GLN A 148 -17.55 -7.24 -3.55
C GLN A 148 -18.72 -8.10 -3.05
N TRP A 149 -19.37 -7.70 -1.94
CA TRP A 149 -20.43 -8.46 -1.29
C TRP A 149 -21.71 -7.62 -1.14
N PRO A 150 -22.65 -7.72 -2.11
CA PRO A 150 -23.88 -6.93 -2.11
C PRO A 150 -24.76 -7.13 -0.86
N ASP A 151 -24.82 -8.35 -0.32
CA ASP A 151 -25.74 -8.71 0.77
C ASP A 151 -25.38 -8.04 2.10
N ARG A 152 -24.09 -7.79 2.37
CA ARG A 152 -23.60 -6.99 3.51
C ARG A 152 -23.04 -5.63 3.11
N SER A 153 -23.34 -5.18 1.90
CA SER A 153 -22.84 -3.90 1.38
C SER A 153 -23.14 -2.76 2.35
N THR A 154 -24.35 -2.71 2.88
CA THR A 154 -24.81 -1.68 3.82
C THR A 154 -23.93 -1.58 5.07
N ASP A 155 -23.50 -2.70 5.64
CA ASP A 155 -22.68 -2.72 6.87
C ASP A 155 -21.29 -2.14 6.61
N TYR A 156 -20.63 -2.63 5.55
CA TYR A 156 -19.32 -2.13 5.13
C TYR A 156 -19.37 -0.65 4.71
N GLN A 157 -20.44 -0.21 4.03
CA GLN A 157 -20.62 1.19 3.68
C GLN A 157 -20.77 2.09 4.91
N GLN A 158 -21.56 1.67 5.90
CA GLN A 158 -21.73 2.44 7.13
C GLN A 158 -20.42 2.53 7.91
N ALA A 159 -19.69 1.42 8.04
CA ALA A 159 -18.38 1.41 8.68
C ALA A 159 -17.39 2.34 7.97
N ALA A 160 -17.31 2.27 6.63
CA ALA A 160 -16.46 3.15 5.82
C ALA A 160 -16.84 4.63 6.01
N LYS A 161 -18.13 4.99 5.95
CA LYS A 161 -18.58 6.38 6.17
C LYS A 161 -18.22 6.89 7.56
N LYS A 162 -18.39 6.05 8.60
CA LYS A 162 -18.05 6.38 9.98
C LYS A 162 -16.54 6.63 10.12
N LEU A 163 -15.72 5.76 9.54
CA LEU A 163 -14.26 5.88 9.58
C LEU A 163 -13.75 7.09 8.80
N LEU A 164 -14.24 7.33 7.57
CA LEU A 164 -13.88 8.51 6.77
C LEU A 164 -14.23 9.82 7.49
N THR A 165 -15.38 9.87 8.17
CA THR A 165 -15.77 11.03 9.00
C THR A 165 -14.78 11.23 10.15
N ALA A 166 -14.33 10.15 10.80
CA ALA A 166 -13.35 10.24 11.87
C ALA A 166 -11.97 10.70 11.36
N ILE A 167 -11.47 10.15 10.25
CA ILE A 167 -10.21 10.57 9.64
C ILE A 167 -10.26 12.08 9.32
N LYS A 168 -11.33 12.55 8.66
CA LYS A 168 -11.52 13.98 8.34
C LYS A 168 -11.53 14.88 9.57
N THR A 169 -12.13 14.44 10.67
CA THR A 169 -12.34 15.27 11.87
C THR A 169 -11.18 15.22 12.86
N ARG A 170 -10.43 14.11 12.88
CA ARG A 170 -9.38 13.85 13.90
C ARG A 170 -7.97 13.84 13.33
N ASN A 171 -7.79 13.52 12.05
CA ASN A 171 -6.48 13.35 11.42
C ASN A 171 -6.20 14.43 10.38
N TYR A 172 -6.65 15.66 10.62
CA TYR A 172 -6.55 16.75 9.64
C TYR A 172 -6.00 18.02 10.27
N ASN A 173 -4.97 18.58 9.63
CA ASN A 173 -4.44 19.89 9.96
C ASN A 173 -5.12 20.94 9.06
N SER A 174 -5.97 21.78 9.67
CA SER A 174 -6.73 22.80 8.94
C SER A 174 -5.89 23.99 8.47
N THR A 175 -4.68 24.16 9.00
CA THR A 175 -3.75 25.23 8.63
C THR A 175 -3.04 24.91 7.32
N ASN A 176 -2.43 23.72 7.23
CA ASN A 176 -1.72 23.28 6.03
C ASN A 176 -2.58 22.47 5.04
N LYS A 177 -3.80 22.10 5.45
CA LYS A 177 -4.79 21.35 4.67
C LYS A 177 -4.32 19.95 4.25
N LEU A 178 -3.56 19.28 5.11
CA LEU A 178 -3.07 17.92 4.93
C LEU A 178 -3.53 17.02 6.09
N LEU A 179 -3.47 15.71 5.87
CA LEU A 179 -3.67 14.77 6.97
C LEU A 179 -2.48 14.82 7.93
N THR A 180 -2.76 14.67 9.22
CA THR A 180 -1.75 14.48 10.27
C THR A 180 -1.32 13.02 10.31
N VAL A 181 -0.20 12.72 10.98
CA VAL A 181 0.34 11.34 11.11
C VAL A 181 -0.52 10.41 11.99
N GLY A 182 -1.43 10.98 12.77
CA GLY A 182 -2.35 10.33 13.70
C GLY A 182 -3.23 11.37 14.41
N ASP A 183 -4.22 10.92 15.19
CA ASP A 183 -5.19 11.74 15.90
C ASP A 183 -4.62 12.44 17.14
N TRP A 184 -3.44 12.00 17.56
CA TRP A 184 -2.63 12.59 18.62
C TRP A 184 -1.81 13.81 18.16
N ALA A 185 -1.60 13.97 16.85
CA ALA A 185 -0.95 15.14 16.28
C ALA A 185 -1.97 16.29 16.12
N THR A 186 -2.51 16.76 17.25
CA THR A 186 -3.53 17.83 17.34
C THR A 186 -2.91 19.22 17.23
N LYS A 187 -3.73 20.28 17.14
CA LYS A 187 -3.26 21.67 17.02
C LYS A 187 -2.29 22.12 18.13
N ASP A 188 -2.45 21.55 19.32
CA ASP A 188 -1.63 21.88 20.49
C ASP A 188 -0.38 20.97 20.60
N SER A 189 -0.25 19.99 19.71
CA SER A 189 0.90 19.09 19.62
C SER A 189 2.02 19.71 18.79
N GLU A 190 3.28 19.49 19.19
CA GLU A 190 4.43 19.85 18.36
C GLU A 190 4.44 19.14 17.00
N PHE A 191 3.73 18.01 16.90
CA PHE A 191 3.62 17.19 15.70
C PHE A 191 2.47 17.61 14.77
N TYR A 192 1.71 18.68 15.07
CA TYR A 192 0.55 19.10 14.26
C TYR A 192 0.91 19.29 12.78
N ASN A 193 2.09 19.85 12.54
CA ASN A 193 2.61 20.17 11.21
C ASN A 193 3.47 19.06 10.60
N LEU A 194 3.60 17.92 11.27
CA LEU A 194 4.29 16.76 10.76
C LEU A 194 3.40 16.05 9.73
N ILE A 195 3.98 15.72 8.59
CA ILE A 195 3.38 14.83 7.61
C ILE A 195 4.26 13.59 7.42
N ARG A 196 3.61 12.47 7.13
CA ARG A 196 4.25 11.25 6.63
C ARG A 196 3.86 11.11 5.15
N PRO A 197 4.76 11.43 4.20
CA PRO A 197 4.38 11.49 2.78
C PRO A 197 3.84 10.18 2.18
N SER A 198 4.16 9.02 2.77
CA SER A 198 3.57 7.74 2.38
C SER A 198 2.06 7.63 2.64
N ASP A 199 1.48 8.53 3.43
CA ASP A 199 0.04 8.59 3.71
C ASP A 199 -0.71 9.42 2.64
N ILE A 200 0.02 10.07 1.73
CA ILE A 200 -0.57 10.78 0.60
C ILE A 200 -0.85 9.77 -0.52
N ILE A 201 -2.11 9.34 -0.61
CA ILE A 201 -2.58 8.33 -1.56
C ILE A 201 -3.68 8.96 -2.44
N PRO A 202 -3.34 9.70 -3.52
CA PRO A 202 -4.31 10.47 -4.30
C PRO A 202 -5.47 9.64 -4.86
N SER A 203 -5.24 8.38 -5.24
CA SER A 203 -6.28 7.46 -5.74
C SER A 203 -7.29 7.07 -4.66
N TYR A 204 -6.86 6.95 -3.40
CA TYR A 204 -7.79 6.75 -2.28
C TYR A 204 -8.65 7.98 -2.07
N PHE A 205 -8.07 9.18 -2.14
CA PHE A 205 -8.84 10.41 -1.98
C PHE A 205 -9.88 10.60 -3.09
N ASP A 206 -9.58 10.19 -4.34
CA ASP A 206 -10.57 10.12 -5.41
C ASP A 206 -11.69 9.12 -5.08
N THR A 207 -11.33 7.93 -4.60
CA THR A 207 -12.28 6.88 -4.19
C THR A 207 -13.18 7.36 -3.06
N PHE A 208 -12.61 8.01 -2.05
CA PHE A 208 -13.34 8.53 -0.89
C PHE A 208 -14.28 9.67 -1.28
N ALA A 209 -13.83 10.58 -2.17
CA ALA A 209 -14.69 11.62 -2.71
C ALA A 209 -15.89 11.04 -3.47
N ALA A 210 -15.66 10.05 -4.33
CA ALA A 210 -16.71 9.40 -5.10
C ALA A 210 -17.69 8.61 -4.21
N PHE A 211 -17.17 7.91 -3.20
CA PHE A 211 -17.96 7.10 -2.29
C PHE A 211 -18.81 7.93 -1.31
N SER A 212 -18.22 8.98 -0.73
CA SER A 212 -18.88 9.79 0.31
C SER A 212 -19.68 10.97 -0.24
N GLY A 213 -19.36 11.45 -1.44
CA GLY A 213 -19.87 12.72 -1.96
C GLY A 213 -19.28 13.96 -1.27
N ASP A 214 -18.28 13.82 -0.41
CA ASP A 214 -17.68 14.91 0.37
C ASP A 214 -16.48 15.55 -0.36
N ASP A 215 -16.62 16.81 -0.75
CA ASP A 215 -15.59 17.59 -1.46
C ASP A 215 -14.32 17.85 -0.63
N PHE A 216 -14.35 17.57 0.68
CA PHE A 216 -13.16 17.55 1.52
C PHE A 216 -12.04 16.71 0.89
N TRP A 217 -12.37 15.51 0.40
CA TRP A 217 -11.37 14.58 -0.14
C TRP A 217 -10.73 15.10 -1.43
N ARG A 218 -11.50 15.81 -2.27
CA ARG A 218 -10.97 16.48 -3.48
C ARG A 218 -10.03 17.62 -3.12
N THR A 219 -10.41 18.40 -2.10
CA THR A 219 -9.59 19.50 -1.58
C THR A 219 -8.30 18.97 -0.95
N LEU A 220 -8.40 17.92 -0.14
CA LEU A 220 -7.25 17.24 0.46
C LEU A 220 -6.30 16.76 -0.64
N LYS A 221 -6.79 16.00 -1.63
CA LYS A 221 -5.98 15.55 -2.78
C LYS A 221 -5.23 16.70 -3.44
N THR A 222 -5.91 17.81 -3.73
CA THR A 222 -5.28 18.96 -4.38
C THR A 222 -4.10 19.51 -3.57
N ASN A 223 -4.26 19.65 -2.25
CA ASN A 223 -3.20 20.13 -1.36
C ASN A 223 -2.09 19.09 -1.19
N SER A 224 -2.42 17.81 -1.06
CA SER A 224 -1.44 16.74 -0.91
C SER A 224 -0.59 16.53 -2.17
N VAL A 225 -1.19 16.63 -3.36
CA VAL A 225 -0.44 16.61 -4.63
C VAL A 225 0.50 17.80 -4.73
N LYS A 226 0.08 18.99 -4.31
CA LYS A 226 0.96 20.16 -4.22
C LYS A 226 2.13 19.92 -3.26
N ALA A 227 1.89 19.29 -2.11
CA ALA A 227 2.95 18.95 -1.16
C ALA A 227 3.96 17.96 -1.76
N LEU A 228 3.49 16.91 -2.44
CA LEU A 228 4.34 15.97 -3.19
C LEU A 228 5.18 16.67 -4.25
N GLU A 229 4.58 17.56 -5.05
CA GLU A 229 5.30 18.35 -6.05
C GLU A 229 6.40 19.21 -5.41
N THR A 230 6.09 19.88 -4.29
CA THR A 230 7.05 20.72 -3.58
C THR A 230 8.25 19.90 -3.09
N MET A 231 8.01 18.79 -2.38
CA MET A 231 9.10 17.92 -1.89
C MET A 231 9.92 17.34 -3.04
N SER A 232 9.25 16.81 -4.08
CA SER A 232 9.92 16.22 -5.24
C SER A 232 10.79 17.23 -6.00
N LYS A 233 10.41 18.52 -6.04
CA LYS A 233 11.17 19.59 -6.71
C LYS A 233 12.45 19.99 -5.95
N GLN A 234 12.54 19.72 -4.65
CA GLN A 234 13.70 20.11 -3.83
C GLN A 234 14.98 19.35 -4.19
N HIS A 235 14.87 18.16 -4.78
CA HIS A 235 16.02 17.30 -5.09
C HIS A 235 16.00 16.83 -6.55
N LYS A 236 17.18 16.57 -7.13
CA LYS A 236 17.29 16.07 -8.52
C LYS A 236 16.70 14.68 -8.69
N THR A 237 16.80 13.85 -7.65
CA THR A 237 16.31 12.46 -7.60
C THR A 237 14.78 12.37 -7.60
N GLY A 238 14.08 13.41 -7.14
CA GLY A 238 12.64 13.34 -6.89
C GLY A 238 12.23 12.49 -5.69
N LEU A 239 13.20 11.98 -4.91
CA LEU A 239 12.95 11.26 -3.67
C LEU A 239 12.28 12.16 -2.63
N ILE A 240 11.44 11.54 -1.79
CA ILE A 240 10.62 12.20 -0.77
C ILE A 240 10.93 11.52 0.58
N PRO A 241 11.04 12.28 1.68
CA PRO A 241 11.44 11.72 2.97
C PRO A 241 10.35 10.89 3.66
N ASP A 242 10.74 10.08 4.65
CA ASP A 242 9.84 9.38 5.57
C ASP A 242 8.91 10.35 6.31
N PHE A 243 9.47 11.45 6.80
CA PHE A 243 8.75 12.50 7.50
C PHE A 243 9.19 13.89 7.05
N ALA A 244 8.24 14.82 7.04
CA ALA A 244 8.53 16.23 6.75
C ALA A 244 7.66 17.16 7.60
N TRP A 245 8.19 18.34 7.88
CA TRP A 245 7.50 19.43 8.56
C TRP A 245 6.96 20.42 7.55
N VAL A 246 5.69 20.80 7.70
CA VAL A 246 5.04 21.81 6.87
C VAL A 246 4.89 23.10 7.67
N LYS A 247 5.67 24.12 7.31
CA LYS A 247 5.57 25.45 7.91
C LYS A 247 5.39 26.49 6.81
N ASP A 248 4.27 27.21 6.88
CA ASP A 248 3.84 28.14 5.84
C ASP A 248 3.79 27.46 4.46
N ALA A 249 4.54 27.95 3.47
CA ALA A 249 4.66 27.33 2.15
C ALA A 249 5.89 26.41 2.01
N THR A 250 6.64 26.19 3.09
CA THR A 250 7.89 25.40 3.09
C THR A 250 7.63 24.01 3.66
N ILE A 251 8.19 23.00 3.00
CA ILE A 251 8.20 21.62 3.48
C ILE A 251 9.65 21.21 3.68
N THR A 252 10.01 20.81 4.90
CA THR A 252 11.40 20.46 5.23
C THR A 252 11.45 19.04 5.77
N PRO A 253 12.36 18.18 5.28
CA PRO A 253 12.55 16.84 5.85
C PRO A 253 12.78 16.89 7.35
N ALA A 254 12.27 15.89 8.08
CA ALA A 254 12.57 15.73 9.50
C ALA A 254 14.08 15.51 9.71
N LYS A 255 14.58 15.87 10.90
CA LYS A 255 15.97 15.61 11.25
C LYS A 255 16.13 14.14 11.66
N LYS A 256 17.38 13.66 11.58
CA LYS A 256 17.79 12.35 12.12
C LYS A 256 17.28 12.17 13.56
N ASP A 257 16.68 11.02 13.85
CA ASP A 257 16.20 10.61 15.18
C ASP A 257 15.18 11.60 15.80
N GLN A 258 14.48 12.38 14.96
CA GLN A 258 13.52 13.38 15.44
C GLN A 258 12.16 12.76 15.75
N ILE A 259 11.77 11.72 15.00
CA ILE A 259 10.45 11.09 15.05
C ILE A 259 10.58 9.61 15.39
N ALA A 260 11.34 8.84 14.61
CA ALA A 260 11.37 7.39 14.72
C ALA A 260 12.79 6.82 14.67
N ASN A 261 13.63 7.26 13.72
CA ASN A 261 14.97 6.70 13.54
C ASN A 261 15.92 7.62 12.74
N ALA A 262 17.12 7.12 12.48
CA ALA A 262 18.17 7.89 11.82
C ALA A 262 17.83 8.35 10.39
N ASN A 263 16.78 7.79 9.78
CA ASN A 263 16.39 8.03 8.40
C ASN A 263 15.08 8.83 8.27
N ASP A 264 14.59 9.46 9.34
CA ASP A 264 13.33 10.24 9.31
C ASP A 264 13.28 11.29 8.18
N GLY A 265 14.41 11.90 7.85
CA GLY A 265 14.55 12.89 6.78
C GLY A 265 14.97 12.34 5.41
N ASN A 266 15.08 11.02 5.27
CA ASN A 266 15.56 10.36 4.06
C ASN A 266 14.45 9.53 3.41
N TYR A 267 14.70 9.01 2.20
CA TYR A 267 13.84 8.00 1.60
C TYR A 267 14.09 6.67 2.32
N GLY A 268 13.28 6.39 3.35
CA GLY A 268 13.43 5.27 4.28
C GLY A 268 12.25 4.30 4.24
N ALA A 269 12.02 3.63 5.37
CA ALA A 269 11.06 2.53 5.48
C ALA A 269 9.60 3.00 5.34
N ASN A 270 9.29 4.26 5.62
CA ASN A 270 7.96 4.81 5.35
C ASN A 270 7.82 5.20 3.88
N ALA A 271 8.77 5.99 3.38
CA ALA A 271 8.75 6.55 2.03
C ALA A 271 8.90 5.49 0.93
N CYS A 272 9.43 4.30 1.26
CA CYS A 272 9.54 3.20 0.31
C CYS A 272 8.19 2.81 -0.33
N ARG A 273 7.06 3.10 0.35
CA ARG A 273 5.69 2.84 -0.16
C ARG A 273 5.25 3.85 -1.22
N ILE A 274 5.86 5.02 -1.32
CA ILE A 274 5.40 6.12 -2.18
C ILE A 274 5.26 5.70 -3.66
N PRO A 275 6.22 4.98 -4.29
CA PRO A 275 6.04 4.50 -5.65
C PRO A 275 4.73 3.73 -5.85
N TRP A 276 4.42 2.80 -4.93
CA TRP A 276 3.18 2.03 -4.95
C TRP A 276 1.95 2.93 -4.76
N ARG A 277 1.97 3.82 -3.75
CA ARG A 277 0.83 4.71 -3.45
C ARG A 277 0.50 5.69 -4.58
N LEU A 278 1.47 6.05 -5.41
CA LEU A 278 1.27 6.98 -6.53
C LEU A 278 0.99 6.28 -7.87
N ALA A 279 1.36 5.01 -8.03
CA ALA A 279 1.35 4.30 -9.31
C ALA A 279 -0.03 4.20 -9.97
N SER A 280 -1.11 4.09 -9.18
CA SER A 280 -2.48 3.96 -9.72
C SER A 280 -3.18 5.31 -10.01
N SER A 281 -2.46 6.44 -9.93
CA SER A 281 -3.06 7.76 -10.13
C SER A 281 -3.08 8.18 -11.59
N ASN A 282 -4.25 8.64 -12.06
CA ASN A 282 -4.40 9.28 -13.38
C ASN A 282 -4.06 10.78 -13.37
N ASP A 283 -3.67 11.35 -12.22
CA ASP A 283 -3.32 12.76 -12.11
C ASP A 283 -1.95 13.03 -12.76
N LYS A 284 -1.89 14.01 -13.66
CA LYS A 284 -0.67 14.37 -14.40
C LYS A 284 0.48 14.78 -13.47
N LYS A 285 0.19 15.52 -12.40
CA LYS A 285 1.20 16.01 -11.46
C LYS A 285 1.74 14.88 -10.59
N VAL A 286 0.86 13.99 -10.14
CA VAL A 286 1.27 12.76 -9.45
C VAL A 286 2.19 11.93 -10.33
N ASN A 287 1.81 11.76 -11.60
CA ASN A 287 2.62 11.05 -12.58
C ASN A 287 3.99 11.68 -12.82
N GLN A 288 4.10 13.01 -12.80
CA GLN A 288 5.38 13.72 -12.89
C GLN A 288 6.26 13.49 -11.66
N VAL A 289 5.69 13.54 -10.46
CA VAL A 289 6.41 13.23 -9.21
C VAL A 289 6.93 11.79 -9.23
N LEU A 290 6.06 10.83 -9.54
CA LEU A 290 6.42 9.42 -9.62
C LEU A 290 7.50 9.19 -10.68
N SER A 291 7.32 9.71 -11.91
CA SER A 291 8.29 9.49 -12.98
C SER A 291 9.66 10.09 -12.67
N LYS A 292 9.74 11.23 -11.95
CA LYS A 292 11.03 11.77 -11.52
C LYS A 292 11.76 10.82 -10.57
N MET A 293 11.04 10.26 -9.60
CA MET A 293 11.56 9.26 -8.66
C MET A 293 11.97 7.96 -9.37
N MET A 294 11.14 7.45 -10.28
CA MET A 294 11.44 6.23 -11.05
C MET A 294 12.65 6.43 -11.98
N ASN A 295 12.82 7.62 -12.56
CA ASN A 295 14.00 7.95 -13.38
C ASN A 295 15.31 8.01 -12.56
N PHE A 296 15.23 8.21 -11.24
CA PHE A 296 16.38 8.03 -10.36
C PHE A 296 16.70 6.54 -10.23
N PHE A 297 15.72 5.71 -9.84
CA PHE A 297 15.94 4.27 -9.67
C PHE A 297 16.40 3.57 -10.95
N LEU A 298 15.94 4.01 -12.12
CA LEU A 298 16.37 3.47 -13.41
C LEU A 298 17.89 3.61 -13.65
N LYS A 299 18.55 4.56 -12.98
CA LYS A 299 20.00 4.80 -13.11
C LYS A 299 20.82 4.03 -12.07
N GLU A 300 20.17 3.50 -11.03
CA GLU A 300 20.85 2.77 -9.98
C GLU A 300 21.14 1.35 -10.44
N GLN A 301 22.38 0.89 -10.26
CA GLN A 301 22.76 -0.48 -10.60
C GLN A 301 22.09 -1.50 -9.67
N THR A 302 21.93 -1.13 -8.40
CA THR A 302 21.27 -1.95 -7.38
C THR A 302 20.37 -1.07 -6.55
N ILE A 303 19.11 -1.48 -6.38
CA ILE A 303 18.19 -0.79 -5.47
C ILE A 303 18.41 -1.27 -4.03
N THR A 304 18.95 -0.40 -3.18
CA THR A 304 19.24 -0.69 -1.79
C THR A 304 18.13 -0.26 -0.83
N GLU A 305 18.26 -0.68 0.44
CA GLU A 305 17.47 -0.23 1.57
C GLU A 305 17.72 1.25 1.90
N GLY A 306 16.99 2.10 1.17
CA GLY A 306 16.91 3.53 1.45
C GLY A 306 18.05 4.37 0.88
N TYR A 307 17.74 5.66 0.74
CA TYR A 307 18.61 6.66 0.13
C TYR A 307 18.49 8.00 0.85
N THR A 308 19.59 8.74 0.94
CA THR A 308 19.49 10.18 1.18
C THR A 308 18.68 10.82 0.05
N LEU A 309 18.08 11.99 0.31
CA LEU A 309 17.32 12.68 -0.75
C LEU A 309 18.20 13.15 -1.92
N SER A 310 19.52 13.24 -1.74
CA SER A 310 20.48 13.48 -2.82
C SER A 310 20.84 12.22 -3.63
N GLY A 311 20.38 11.04 -3.22
CA GLY A 311 20.56 9.77 -3.94
C GLY A 311 21.73 8.92 -3.45
N GLN A 312 22.30 9.17 -2.26
CA GLN A 312 23.32 8.28 -1.71
C GLN A 312 22.67 7.10 -0.99
N PRO A 313 23.07 5.85 -1.28
CA PRO A 313 22.58 4.68 -0.57
C PRO A 313 22.82 4.79 0.95
N LEU A 314 21.82 4.41 1.75
CA LEU A 314 21.93 4.34 3.21
C LEU A 314 22.41 2.97 3.71
N SER A 315 22.37 1.98 2.83
CA SER A 315 22.71 0.58 3.07
C SER A 315 23.26 -0.03 1.78
N SER A 316 23.97 -1.14 1.88
CA SER A 316 24.34 -1.98 0.73
C SER A 316 23.37 -3.15 0.50
N SER A 317 22.45 -3.38 1.42
CA SER A 317 21.48 -4.47 1.36
C SER A 317 20.31 -4.14 0.44
N ARG A 318 19.75 -5.17 -0.20
CA ARG A 318 18.49 -5.12 -0.93
C ARG A 318 17.38 -5.66 -0.04
N SER A 319 16.16 -5.21 -0.27
CA SER A 319 14.99 -5.74 0.43
C SER A 319 13.72 -5.66 -0.40
N LYS A 320 12.77 -6.54 -0.07
CA LYS A 320 11.47 -6.61 -0.75
C LYS A 320 10.64 -5.35 -0.47
N ASN A 321 10.71 -4.75 0.72
CA ASN A 321 9.90 -3.56 1.04
C ASN A 321 10.26 -2.31 0.24
N PHE A 322 11.51 -2.18 -0.23
CA PHE A 322 11.89 -1.10 -1.15
C PHE A 322 11.64 -1.47 -2.61
N SER A 323 11.86 -2.74 -2.97
CA SER A 323 11.83 -3.18 -4.36
C SER A 323 10.41 -3.48 -4.87
N ALA A 324 9.50 -4.02 -4.04
CA ALA A 324 8.11 -4.29 -4.43
C ALA A 324 7.37 -3.02 -4.89
N PRO A 325 7.36 -1.90 -4.13
CA PRO A 325 6.68 -0.69 -4.57
C PRO A 325 7.20 -0.13 -5.89
N ILE A 326 8.51 -0.20 -6.11
CA ILE A 326 9.17 0.25 -7.35
C ILE A 326 8.78 -0.67 -8.50
N LEU A 327 8.80 -1.98 -8.30
CA LEU A 327 8.37 -2.95 -9.30
C LEU A 327 6.91 -2.73 -9.71
N TYR A 328 6.01 -2.49 -8.75
CA TYR A 328 4.61 -2.17 -9.06
C TYR A 328 4.49 -0.91 -9.91
N ALA A 329 5.18 0.17 -9.53
CA ALA A 329 5.17 1.42 -10.29
C ALA A 329 5.78 1.26 -11.69
N ALA A 330 6.84 0.46 -11.83
CA ALA A 330 7.49 0.19 -13.10
C ALA A 330 6.55 -0.53 -14.08
N LYS A 331 5.80 -1.54 -13.61
CA LYS A 331 4.85 -2.28 -14.44
C LYS A 331 3.71 -1.45 -15.01
N GLN A 332 3.40 -0.28 -14.43
CA GLN A 332 2.35 0.59 -14.95
C GLN A 332 2.78 1.40 -16.19
N LYS A 333 4.08 1.42 -16.53
CA LYS A 333 4.60 2.25 -17.63
C LYS A 333 5.70 1.54 -18.41
N GLU A 334 5.51 1.41 -19.72
CA GLU A 334 6.46 0.76 -20.63
C GLU A 334 7.90 1.32 -20.54
N ALA A 335 8.05 2.61 -20.23
CA ALA A 335 9.34 3.27 -20.09
C ALA A 335 10.25 2.71 -18.98
N TYR A 336 9.75 1.82 -18.13
CA TYR A 336 10.48 1.27 -16.98
C TYR A 336 10.72 -0.24 -17.08
N GLY A 337 10.79 -0.81 -18.30
CA GLY A 337 11.07 -2.23 -18.53
C GLY A 337 12.30 -2.76 -17.77
N ASP A 338 13.42 -2.04 -17.80
CA ASP A 338 14.64 -2.45 -17.09
C ASP A 338 14.45 -2.53 -15.55
N LEU A 339 13.57 -1.69 -14.99
CA LEU A 339 13.19 -1.79 -13.57
C LEU A 339 12.28 -2.99 -13.32
N VAL A 340 11.40 -3.34 -14.27
CA VAL A 340 10.63 -4.58 -14.15
C VAL A 340 11.57 -5.78 -14.12
N ASP A 341 12.52 -5.85 -15.05
CA ASP A 341 13.46 -6.97 -15.13
C ASP A 341 14.34 -7.07 -13.87
N SER A 342 14.95 -5.96 -13.46
CA SER A 342 15.85 -5.95 -12.29
C SER A 342 15.14 -6.18 -10.96
N GLN A 343 13.86 -5.82 -10.84
CA GLN A 343 13.10 -5.93 -9.59
C GLN A 343 12.17 -7.14 -9.51
N SER A 344 12.01 -7.93 -10.58
CA SER A 344 11.12 -9.11 -10.62
C SER A 344 11.49 -10.21 -9.61
N TRP A 345 12.72 -10.21 -9.10
CA TRP A 345 13.15 -11.09 -8.00
C TRP A 345 12.20 -11.06 -6.79
N VAL A 346 11.55 -9.92 -6.52
CA VAL A 346 10.65 -9.73 -5.39
C VAL A 346 9.45 -10.68 -5.43
N VAL A 347 9.01 -11.03 -6.65
CA VAL A 347 7.85 -11.92 -6.86
C VAL A 347 8.27 -13.33 -7.24
N SER A 348 9.50 -13.56 -7.70
CA SER A 348 10.01 -14.92 -7.98
C SER A 348 10.54 -15.63 -6.75
N ASP A 349 11.08 -14.87 -5.79
CA ASP A 349 11.67 -15.42 -4.58
C ASP A 349 10.59 -15.68 -3.53
N ASP A 350 10.64 -16.84 -2.88
CA ASP A 350 9.72 -17.22 -1.81
C ASP A 350 9.68 -16.19 -0.68
N LEU A 351 8.54 -16.11 0.00
CA LEU A 351 8.40 -15.28 1.20
C LEU A 351 9.28 -15.84 2.32
N SER A 352 9.98 -14.95 3.04
CA SER A 352 10.88 -15.37 4.12
C SER A 352 10.12 -15.92 5.34
N GLY A 353 8.86 -15.52 5.51
CA GLY A 353 8.03 -15.78 6.70
C GLY A 353 8.50 -15.00 7.94
N ASN A 354 9.57 -14.21 7.81
CA ASN A 354 10.31 -13.60 8.92
C ASN A 354 10.50 -12.08 8.77
N ASP A 355 10.32 -11.55 7.56
CA ASP A 355 10.24 -10.13 7.23
C ASP A 355 8.80 -9.77 6.88
N TYR A 356 7.98 -9.54 7.91
CA TYR A 356 6.57 -9.18 7.72
C TYR A 356 6.40 -8.04 6.72
N TYR A 357 7.22 -7.00 6.80
CA TYR A 357 6.99 -5.79 6.01
C TYR A 357 7.36 -6.02 4.53
N GLY A 358 8.52 -6.60 4.27
CA GLY A 358 8.93 -6.96 2.90
C GLY A 358 8.02 -7.99 2.26
N ASP A 359 7.67 -9.06 2.98
CA ASP A 359 6.81 -10.13 2.46
C ASP A 359 5.37 -9.64 2.24
N THR A 360 4.87 -8.72 3.06
CA THR A 360 3.53 -8.12 2.88
C THR A 360 3.48 -7.20 1.67
N LEU A 361 4.47 -6.31 1.48
CA LEU A 361 4.50 -5.44 0.30
C LEU A 361 4.72 -6.24 -0.99
N ALA A 362 5.54 -7.30 -0.97
CA ALA A 362 5.67 -8.23 -2.08
C ALA A 362 4.32 -8.90 -2.40
N THR A 363 3.61 -9.39 -1.39
CA THR A 363 2.28 -10.02 -1.55
C THR A 363 1.26 -9.04 -2.14
N LEU A 364 1.15 -7.83 -1.59
CA LEU A 364 0.24 -6.79 -2.11
C LEU A 364 0.51 -6.51 -3.58
N VAL A 365 1.78 -6.32 -3.94
CA VAL A 365 2.18 -6.00 -5.31
C VAL A 365 1.91 -7.18 -6.24
N THR A 366 2.30 -8.41 -5.88
CA THR A 366 1.97 -9.62 -6.64
C THR A 366 0.47 -9.73 -6.90
N MET A 367 -0.36 -9.50 -5.88
CA MET A 367 -1.82 -9.56 -5.97
C MET A 367 -2.46 -8.40 -6.75
N GLN A 368 -1.76 -7.27 -6.94
CA GLN A 368 -2.31 -6.08 -7.61
C GLN A 368 -1.79 -5.89 -9.05
N MET A 369 -0.68 -6.53 -9.42
CA MET A 369 -0.02 -6.34 -10.72
C MET A 369 -0.90 -6.66 -11.93
N ASN A 370 -1.90 -7.52 -11.78
CA ASN A 370 -2.60 -8.12 -12.91
C ASN A 370 -4.13 -8.06 -12.77
N GLN A 371 -4.65 -7.00 -12.15
CA GLN A 371 -6.09 -6.71 -12.19
C GLN A 371 -6.50 -6.50 -13.66
N LYS A 372 -7.33 -7.41 -14.17
CA LYS A 372 -7.95 -7.31 -15.49
C LYS A 372 -9.09 -6.30 -15.49
#